data_AF-A0A9Q0UZG2-F1
#
_entry.id   AF-A0A9Q0UZG2-F1
#
_cell.length_a   1.000
_cell.length_b   1.000
_cell.length_c   1.000
_cell.angle_alpha   90.00
_cell.angle_beta   90.00
_cell.angle_gamma   90.00
#
_symmetry.space_group_name_H-M   'P 1'
#
loop_
_entity.id
_entity.type
_entity.pdbx_description
1 polymer ?
#
loop_
_entity_poly.entity_id
_entity_poly.type
_entity_poly.pdbx_seq_one_letter_code
_entity_poly.pdbx_strand_id
1 'polypeptide(L)'
;MKIWVFTVFTLLLSLFLGVSAEQCGRQAGGALCPGGQCCSKFGWCGTTDAYCSGDCQSQCGGGGGGGGGGGGDLASIISREKFNEMLKHRNDGGCPGKGFYTYDAFISAAKAFAGFGTTGDAATKKREIAAFFGQTSHETTGGWQAAPDGPYAWGYCYVKEQNPGSYCSPSSTYPCAGGKQYYGRGPIQLSWNYNYGQCGKAIGVDLLNNPDLVATDPVISFKTAIWFWMTPQSPKPVMPRCNHGKMVTFRVLIRQLAGFQAMVC
;
A
#
# COMPACT_ATOMS: atom_id res chain seq x y z
N MET A 1 -63.76 22.20 12.68
CA MET A 1 -63.42 21.31 11.55
C MET A 1 -62.19 21.79 10.75
N LYS A 2 -61.09 22.20 11.40
CA LYS A 2 -59.88 22.73 10.70
C LYS A 2 -58.53 22.25 11.26
N ILE A 3 -58.51 21.40 12.29
CA ILE A 3 -57.27 20.94 12.93
C ILE A 3 -56.92 19.49 12.56
N TRP A 4 -57.91 18.67 12.18
CA TRP A 4 -57.73 17.25 11.84
C TRP A 4 -57.29 16.98 10.39
N VAL A 5 -57.21 18.01 9.54
CA VAL A 5 -56.81 17.87 8.13
C VAL A 5 -55.30 18.06 7.95
N PHE A 6 -54.64 18.85 8.82
CA PHE A 6 -53.21 19.12 8.71
C PHE A 6 -52.32 18.00 9.27
N THR A 7 -52.79 17.23 10.25
CA THR A 7 -52.03 16.10 10.84
C THR A 7 -52.01 14.86 9.97
N VAL A 8 -52.99 14.67 9.09
CA VAL A 8 -53.00 13.54 8.14
C VAL A 8 -52.10 13.84 6.93
N PHE A 9 -51.96 15.10 6.54
CA PHE A 9 -51.14 15.50 5.39
C PHE A 9 -49.62 15.47 5.69
N THR A 10 -49.22 15.62 6.96
CA THR A 10 -47.81 15.51 7.37
C THR A 10 -47.35 14.07 7.64
N LEU A 11 -48.27 13.12 7.85
CA LEU A 11 -47.97 11.70 8.03
C LEU A 11 -47.91 10.90 6.72
N LEU A 12 -48.37 11.48 5.61
CA LEU A 12 -48.26 10.89 4.26
C LEU A 12 -47.02 11.35 3.48
N LEU A 13 -46.28 12.35 3.99
CA LEU A 13 -45.08 12.90 3.35
C LEU A 13 -43.76 12.33 3.91
N SER A 14 -43.82 11.31 4.75
CA SER A 14 -42.65 10.65 5.37
C SER A 14 -42.28 9.31 4.73
N LEU A 15 -42.89 8.94 3.59
CA LEU A 15 -42.66 7.65 2.90
C LEU A 15 -41.90 7.74 1.55
N PHE A 16 -41.31 8.88 1.20
CA PHE A 16 -40.53 9.01 -0.05
C PHE A 16 -39.08 9.51 0.17
N LEU A 17 -38.43 9.07 1.24
CA LEU A 17 -36.96 8.93 1.21
C LEU A 17 -36.65 7.51 0.76
N GLY A 18 -36.92 7.25 -0.53
CA GLY A 18 -36.39 6.07 -1.20
C GLY A 18 -34.87 6.20 -1.26
N VAL A 19 -34.17 5.71 -0.23
CA VAL A 19 -32.77 5.31 -0.36
C VAL A 19 -32.79 4.19 -1.39
N SER A 20 -32.54 4.53 -2.66
CA SER A 20 -32.34 3.51 -3.68
C SER A 20 -31.05 2.78 -3.33
N ALA A 21 -31.18 1.63 -2.67
CA ALA A 21 -30.09 0.68 -2.65
C ALA A 21 -29.86 0.25 -4.10
N GLU A 22 -28.62 0.32 -4.59
CA GLU A 22 -28.32 -0.11 -5.95
C GLU A 22 -28.29 -1.64 -6.01
N GLN A 23 -28.89 -2.21 -7.06
CA GLN A 23 -28.94 -3.65 -7.28
C GLN A 23 -27.67 -4.14 -7.97
N CYS A 24 -27.23 -5.35 -7.63
CA CYS A 24 -26.01 -5.96 -8.14
C CYS A 24 -26.13 -7.48 -8.27
N GLY A 25 -25.13 -8.12 -8.87
CA GLY A 25 -25.03 -9.58 -8.94
C GLY A 25 -26.06 -10.20 -9.88
N ARG A 26 -26.40 -11.48 -9.64
CA ARG A 26 -27.26 -12.28 -10.53
C ARG A 26 -28.66 -11.72 -10.71
N GLN A 27 -29.16 -10.93 -9.75
CA GLN A 27 -30.45 -10.26 -9.82
C GLN A 27 -30.43 -9.03 -10.74
N ALA A 28 -29.25 -8.51 -11.06
CA ALA A 28 -29.05 -7.32 -11.89
C ALA A 28 -28.13 -7.60 -13.09
N GLY A 29 -28.24 -8.80 -13.69
CA GLY A 29 -27.47 -9.16 -14.89
C GLY A 29 -25.95 -9.20 -14.70
N GLY A 30 -25.48 -9.40 -13.46
CA GLY A 30 -24.06 -9.39 -13.13
C GLY A 30 -23.48 -8.00 -12.84
N ALA A 31 -24.33 -6.98 -12.65
CA ALA A 31 -23.87 -5.63 -12.33
C ALA A 31 -23.00 -5.59 -11.06
N LEU A 32 -21.91 -4.82 -11.11
CA LEU A 32 -21.03 -4.55 -9.98
C LEU A 32 -21.51 -3.32 -9.21
N CYS A 33 -21.22 -3.27 -7.91
CA CYS A 33 -21.56 -2.10 -7.10
C CYS A 33 -20.59 -0.94 -7.34
N PRO A 34 -21.09 0.30 -7.48
CA PRO A 34 -20.24 1.47 -7.61
C PRO A 34 -19.50 1.76 -6.29
N GLY A 35 -18.36 2.42 -6.41
CA GLY A 35 -17.47 2.67 -5.27
C GLY A 35 -16.80 1.41 -4.71
N GLY A 36 -16.87 0.28 -5.43
CA GLY A 36 -16.25 -0.97 -5.03
C GLY A 36 -16.91 -1.66 -3.84
N GLN A 37 -18.18 -1.36 -3.54
CA GLN A 37 -18.90 -1.95 -2.40
C GLN A 37 -19.19 -3.45 -2.62
N CYS A 38 -19.40 -4.22 -1.55
CA CYS A 38 -19.73 -5.63 -1.68
C CYS A 38 -21.15 -5.82 -2.22
N CYS A 39 -21.32 -6.83 -3.06
CA CYS A 39 -22.63 -7.27 -3.52
C CYS A 39 -23.14 -8.44 -2.66
N SER A 40 -24.15 -8.18 -1.84
CA SER A 40 -24.72 -9.22 -0.96
C SER A 40 -25.32 -10.39 -1.74
N LYS A 41 -25.57 -11.51 -1.05
CA LYS A 41 -26.26 -12.69 -1.61
C LYS A 41 -27.65 -12.40 -2.19
N PHE A 42 -28.26 -11.29 -1.75
CA PHE A 42 -29.58 -10.81 -2.15
C PHE A 42 -29.54 -9.82 -3.31
N GLY A 43 -28.35 -9.42 -3.78
CA GLY A 43 -28.19 -8.56 -4.95
C GLY A 43 -28.30 -7.07 -4.62
N TRP A 44 -27.78 -6.68 -3.46
CA TRP A 44 -27.73 -5.28 -3.02
C TRP A 44 -26.31 -4.87 -2.66
N CYS A 45 -25.99 -3.61 -2.95
CA CYS A 45 -24.70 -3.00 -2.64
C CYS A 45 -24.61 -2.49 -1.20
N GLY A 46 -23.49 -2.79 -0.54
CA GLY A 46 -23.20 -2.27 0.80
C GLY A 46 -21.82 -2.68 1.30
N THR A 47 -21.45 -2.20 2.49
CA THR A 47 -20.09 -2.35 3.03
C THR A 47 -20.01 -3.07 4.38
N THR A 48 -21.13 -3.53 4.94
CA THR A 48 -21.13 -4.27 6.21
C THR A 48 -20.98 -5.78 5.96
N ASP A 49 -20.72 -6.56 7.02
CA ASP A 49 -20.58 -8.02 6.93
C ASP A 49 -21.79 -8.71 6.28
N ALA A 50 -22.99 -8.16 6.41
CA ALA A 50 -24.19 -8.69 5.74
C ALA A 50 -24.11 -8.65 4.21
N TYR A 51 -23.24 -7.78 3.66
CA TYR A 51 -22.99 -7.62 2.23
C TYR A 51 -21.69 -8.27 1.79
N CYS A 52 -20.66 -8.22 2.64
CA CYS A 52 -19.30 -8.65 2.29
C CYS A 52 -18.96 -10.10 2.68
N SER A 53 -19.73 -10.72 3.58
CA SER A 53 -19.42 -12.05 4.14
C SER A 53 -20.43 -13.12 3.68
N GLY A 54 -20.03 -14.39 3.74
CA GLY A 54 -20.87 -15.53 3.33
C GLY A 54 -21.01 -15.64 1.80
N ASP A 55 -22.25 -15.80 1.30
CA ASP A 55 -22.57 -15.95 -0.13
C ASP A 55 -22.54 -14.62 -0.92
N CYS A 56 -21.60 -13.74 -0.58
CA CYS A 56 -21.41 -12.50 -1.31
C CYS A 56 -21.09 -12.81 -2.78
N GLN A 57 -21.72 -12.05 -3.69
CA GLN A 57 -21.71 -12.36 -5.13
C GLN A 57 -20.54 -11.71 -5.86
N SER A 58 -20.11 -10.52 -5.46
CA SER A 58 -19.00 -9.79 -6.10
C SER A 58 -18.45 -8.70 -5.18
N GLN A 59 -17.19 -8.31 -5.37
CA GLN A 59 -16.51 -7.26 -4.58
C GLN A 59 -16.45 -7.55 -3.06
N CYS A 60 -16.48 -8.84 -2.68
CA CYS A 60 -16.57 -9.33 -1.30
C CYS A 60 -15.29 -9.09 -0.46
N GLY A 61 -14.20 -8.71 -1.11
CA GLY A 61 -12.89 -8.47 -0.48
C GLY A 61 -12.56 -7.01 -0.21
N GLY A 62 -13.51 -6.08 -0.40
CA GLY A 62 -13.28 -4.66 -0.16
C GLY A 62 -14.59 -3.88 -0.10
N GLY A 63 -14.83 -3.20 1.01
CA GLY A 63 -15.98 -2.33 1.23
C GLY A 63 -16.02 -1.92 2.69
N GLY A 64 -15.68 -0.67 2.98
CA GLY A 64 -15.35 -0.22 4.34
C GLY A 64 -16.51 -0.05 5.31
N GLY A 65 -16.25 -0.40 6.57
CA GLY A 65 -16.76 0.33 7.73
C GLY A 65 -17.76 -0.39 8.62
N GLY A 66 -17.25 -0.99 9.71
CA GLY A 66 -17.89 -0.92 11.02
C GLY A 66 -18.40 -2.24 11.60
N GLY A 67 -17.63 -2.82 12.53
CA GLY A 67 -18.19 -3.54 13.68
C GLY A 67 -17.72 -4.96 13.96
N GLY A 68 -16.53 -5.08 14.58
CA GLY A 68 -16.32 -6.01 15.70
C GLY A 68 -16.17 -7.50 15.41
N GLY A 69 -14.92 -7.97 15.27
CA GLY A 69 -14.56 -9.39 15.43
C GLY A 69 -13.09 -9.61 15.10
N GLY A 70 -12.30 -10.07 16.07
CA GLY A 70 -10.84 -10.05 16.02
C GLY A 70 -10.20 -10.84 14.88
N GLY A 71 -9.38 -10.15 14.09
CA GLY A 71 -8.46 -10.73 13.10
C GLY A 71 -7.56 -9.63 12.53
N GLY A 72 -6.23 -9.81 12.61
CA GLY A 72 -5.23 -8.77 12.35
C GLY A 72 -5.03 -8.43 10.87
N ASP A 73 -5.99 -7.73 10.27
CA ASP A 73 -5.87 -7.28 8.88
C ASP A 73 -5.16 -5.92 8.80
N LEU A 74 -4.12 -5.82 7.97
CA LEU A 74 -3.34 -4.60 7.77
C LEU A 74 -4.20 -3.41 7.32
N ALA A 75 -5.30 -3.69 6.60
CA ALA A 75 -6.28 -2.70 6.18
C ALA A 75 -6.95 -1.96 7.35
N SER A 76 -6.99 -2.57 8.55
CA SER A 76 -7.47 -1.92 9.78
C SER A 76 -6.47 -0.96 10.40
N ILE A 77 -5.18 -1.10 10.06
CA ILE A 77 -4.08 -0.24 10.56
C ILE A 77 -3.90 0.95 9.63
N ILE A 78 -3.97 0.73 8.31
CA ILE A 78 -3.87 1.76 7.29
C ILE A 78 -5.01 1.61 6.28
N SER A 79 -5.97 2.54 6.35
CA SER A 79 -7.07 2.61 5.39
C SER A 79 -6.59 3.18 4.05
N ARG A 80 -7.40 3.01 3.00
CA ARG A 80 -7.13 3.60 1.68
C ARG A 80 -7.04 5.12 1.76
N GLU A 81 -7.91 5.74 2.55
CA GLU A 81 -7.95 7.19 2.76
C GLU A 81 -6.65 7.64 3.43
N LYS A 82 -6.19 6.94 4.48
CA LYS A 82 -4.95 7.29 5.16
C LYS A 82 -3.72 7.08 4.27
N PHE A 83 -3.70 6.01 3.47
CA PHE A 83 -2.65 5.79 2.45
C PHE A 83 -2.61 6.93 1.43
N ASN A 84 -3.77 7.36 0.93
CA ASN A 84 -3.87 8.47 -0.02
C ASN A 84 -3.52 9.82 0.61
N GLU A 85 -3.84 10.03 1.88
CA GLU A 85 -3.45 11.21 2.64
C GLU A 85 -1.93 11.26 2.86
N MET A 86 -1.30 10.14 3.23
CA MET A 86 0.15 10.06 3.43
C MET A 86 0.92 10.26 2.12
N LEU A 87 0.44 9.68 1.02
CA LEU A 87 1.09 9.72 -0.29
C LEU A 87 0.35 10.65 -1.26
N LYS A 88 0.08 11.87 -0.78
CA LYS A 88 -0.86 12.82 -1.37
C LYS A 88 -0.55 13.19 -2.82
N HIS A 89 0.70 13.56 -3.10
CA HIS A 89 1.13 14.10 -4.40
C HIS A 89 1.74 13.05 -5.34
N ARG A 90 1.75 11.76 -4.98
CA ARG A 90 2.38 10.71 -5.80
C ARG A 90 1.81 10.59 -7.22
N ASN A 91 0.58 11.06 -7.42
CA ASN A 91 -0.15 10.99 -8.69
C ASN A 91 -0.20 12.34 -9.42
N ASP A 92 0.47 13.37 -8.90
CA ASP A 92 0.50 14.68 -9.52
C ASP A 92 1.27 14.63 -10.84
N GLY A 93 0.98 15.57 -11.75
CA GLY A 93 1.55 15.58 -13.10
C GLY A 93 3.08 15.66 -13.15
N GLY A 94 3.71 16.20 -12.10
CA GLY A 94 5.16 16.29 -11.96
C GLY A 94 5.85 15.00 -11.52
N CYS A 95 5.10 13.95 -11.15
CA CYS A 95 5.66 12.69 -10.71
C CYS A 95 5.75 11.67 -11.85
N PRO A 96 6.96 11.21 -12.24
CA PRO A 96 7.11 10.18 -13.27
C PRO A 96 6.45 8.85 -12.91
N GLY A 97 6.27 8.58 -11.62
CA GLY A 97 5.58 7.40 -11.09
C GLY A 97 4.05 7.52 -10.99
N LYS A 98 3.44 8.60 -11.50
CA LYS A 98 2.00 8.83 -11.36
C LYS A 98 1.18 7.61 -11.83
N GLY A 99 0.22 7.21 -11.01
CA GLY A 99 -0.66 6.07 -11.28
C GLY A 99 -0.05 4.69 -11.02
N PHE A 100 1.24 4.59 -10.70
CA PHE A 100 1.90 3.30 -10.47
C PHE A 100 1.57 2.72 -9.08
N TYR A 101 1.75 3.51 -8.01
CA TYR A 101 1.60 3.02 -6.64
C TYR A 101 0.15 3.10 -6.15
N THR A 102 -0.51 1.94 -6.08
CA THR A 102 -1.90 1.81 -5.63
C THR A 102 -1.98 1.18 -4.24
N TYR A 103 -3.03 1.53 -3.50
CA TYR A 103 -3.32 0.91 -2.20
C TYR A 103 -3.54 -0.60 -2.34
N ASP A 104 -4.23 -1.03 -3.40
CA ASP A 104 -4.50 -2.45 -3.65
C ASP A 104 -3.22 -3.24 -3.90
N ALA A 105 -2.25 -2.64 -4.60
CA ALA A 105 -0.94 -3.27 -4.79
C ALA A 105 -0.18 -3.39 -3.46
N PHE A 106 -0.21 -2.35 -2.62
CA PHE A 106 0.40 -2.38 -1.29
C PHE A 106 -0.21 -3.48 -0.40
N ILE A 107 -1.54 -3.52 -0.28
CA ILE A 107 -2.23 -4.55 0.52
C ILE A 107 -1.97 -5.95 -0.05
N SER A 108 -2.02 -6.12 -1.36
CA SER A 108 -1.73 -7.42 -2.01
C SER A 108 -0.30 -7.89 -1.76
N ALA A 109 0.67 -6.97 -1.81
CA ALA A 109 2.06 -7.29 -1.50
C ALA A 109 2.25 -7.64 -0.02
N ALA A 110 1.66 -6.87 0.88
CA ALA A 110 1.81 -7.05 2.32
C ALA A 110 1.24 -8.39 2.83
N LYS A 111 0.18 -8.91 2.19
CA LYS A 111 -0.37 -10.25 2.47
C LYS A 111 0.65 -11.38 2.30
N ALA A 112 1.72 -11.17 1.52
CA ALA A 112 2.78 -12.15 1.33
C ALA A 112 3.81 -12.20 2.48
N PHE A 113 3.77 -11.25 3.43
CA PHE A 113 4.75 -11.12 4.50
C PHE A 113 4.09 -11.13 5.88
N ALA A 114 3.92 -12.32 6.43
CA ALA A 114 3.41 -12.49 7.79
C ALA A 114 4.23 -11.67 8.80
N GLY A 115 3.54 -10.94 9.67
CA GLY A 115 4.15 -10.12 10.72
C GLY A 115 4.37 -8.65 10.35
N PHE A 116 4.42 -8.29 9.06
CA PHE A 116 4.53 -6.89 8.63
C PHE A 116 3.25 -6.12 8.98
N GLY A 117 3.36 -5.08 9.80
CA GLY A 117 2.25 -4.23 10.24
C GLY A 117 1.17 -4.95 11.06
N THR A 118 1.44 -6.19 11.48
CA THR A 118 0.47 -7.06 12.16
C THR A 118 0.98 -7.56 13.52
N THR A 119 2.25 -7.29 13.85
CA THR A 119 2.90 -7.70 15.10
C THR A 119 2.83 -6.60 16.17
N GLY A 120 2.59 -6.98 17.43
CA GLY A 120 2.56 -6.06 18.57
C GLY A 120 1.21 -5.39 18.81
N ASP A 121 1.20 -4.32 19.60
CA ASP A 121 -0.02 -3.53 19.86
C ASP A 121 -0.35 -2.56 18.70
N ALA A 122 -1.52 -1.91 18.76
CA ALA A 122 -1.97 -1.01 17.69
C ALA A 122 -0.99 0.16 17.45
N ALA A 123 -0.35 0.68 18.51
CA ALA A 123 0.62 1.76 18.38
C ALA A 123 1.89 1.29 17.65
N THR A 124 2.36 0.09 17.96
CA THR A 124 3.53 -0.54 17.33
C THR A 124 3.28 -0.82 15.86
N LYS A 125 2.12 -1.39 15.52
CA LYS A 125 1.72 -1.62 14.12
C LYS A 125 1.66 -0.33 13.32
N LYS A 126 1.01 0.71 13.86
CA LYS A 126 0.96 2.04 13.21
C LYS A 126 2.36 2.64 13.03
N ARG A 127 3.23 2.49 14.03
CA ARG A 127 4.60 3.00 13.98
C ARG A 127 5.45 2.27 12.94
N GLU A 128 5.32 0.95 12.82
CA GLU A 128 5.99 0.18 11.78
C GLU A 128 5.58 0.65 10.38
N ILE A 129 4.27 0.78 10.14
CA ILE A 129 3.76 1.24 8.85
C ILE A 129 4.18 2.68 8.55
N ALA A 130 4.14 3.57 9.53
CA ALA A 130 4.63 4.94 9.38
C ALA A 130 6.14 4.98 9.06
N ALA A 131 6.95 4.15 9.72
CA ALA A 131 8.39 4.07 9.47
C ALA A 131 8.71 3.49 8.09
N PHE A 132 8.00 2.44 7.67
CA PHE A 132 8.10 1.87 6.33
C PHE A 132 7.79 2.92 5.26
N PHE A 133 6.64 3.61 5.38
CA PHE A 133 6.26 4.65 4.43
C PHE A 133 7.17 5.87 4.50
N GLY A 134 7.70 6.24 5.67
CA GLY A 134 8.66 7.34 5.80
C GLY A 134 9.96 7.07 5.04
N GLN A 135 10.55 5.89 5.24
CA GLN A 135 11.77 5.48 4.53
C GLN A 135 11.54 5.34 3.03
N THR A 136 10.49 4.63 2.62
CA THR A 136 10.23 4.42 1.19
C THR A 136 9.78 5.70 0.47
N SER A 137 9.08 6.61 1.15
CA SER A 137 8.79 7.94 0.62
C SER A 137 10.05 8.75 0.39
N HIS A 138 11.00 8.63 1.32
CA HIS A 138 12.28 9.29 1.22
C HIS A 138 13.06 8.82 -0.03
N GLU A 139 13.20 7.51 -0.23
CA GLU A 139 13.86 6.92 -1.40
C GLU A 139 13.23 7.30 -2.75
N THR A 140 11.97 7.72 -2.74
CA THR A 140 11.18 8.00 -3.95
C THR A 140 10.65 9.43 -4.01
N THR A 141 11.22 10.33 -3.22
CA THR A 141 10.69 11.68 -3.03
C THR A 141 10.83 12.53 -4.30
N GLY A 142 9.77 13.25 -4.62
CA GLY A 142 9.78 14.39 -5.54
C GLY A 142 9.69 15.72 -4.83
N GLY A 143 9.80 15.75 -3.50
CA GLY A 143 9.58 16.95 -2.69
C GLY A 143 10.73 17.93 -2.75
N TRP A 144 10.40 19.22 -2.67
CA TRP A 144 11.33 20.33 -2.52
C TRP A 144 10.89 21.23 -1.36
N GLN A 145 11.76 22.14 -0.91
CA GLN A 145 11.54 22.92 0.31
C GLN A 145 10.21 23.71 0.33
N ALA A 146 9.77 24.20 -0.84
CA ALA A 146 8.55 24.97 -1.01
C ALA A 146 7.43 24.19 -1.73
N ALA A 147 7.45 22.85 -1.65
CA ALA A 147 6.43 22.04 -2.29
C ALA A 147 5.05 22.25 -1.65
N PRO A 148 3.95 22.17 -2.43
CA PRO A 148 2.60 22.12 -1.88
C PRO A 148 2.49 21.05 -0.79
N ASP A 149 1.84 21.38 0.33
CA ASP A 149 1.73 20.51 1.51
C ASP A 149 3.08 20.08 2.15
N GLY A 150 4.18 20.74 1.77
CA GLY A 150 5.53 20.51 2.29
C GLY A 150 6.27 19.36 1.60
N PRO A 151 7.61 19.26 1.78
CA PRO A 151 8.45 18.28 1.08
C PRO A 151 8.09 16.81 1.38
N TYR A 152 7.44 16.54 2.51
CA TYR A 152 7.16 15.18 2.98
C TYR A 152 5.87 14.58 2.40
N ALA A 153 5.02 15.39 1.74
CA ALA A 153 3.81 14.92 1.07
C ALA A 153 4.07 14.38 -0.36
N TRP A 154 5.35 14.38 -0.79
CA TRP A 154 5.81 14.07 -2.14
C TRP A 154 6.59 12.75 -2.24
N GLY A 155 6.41 11.86 -1.27
CA GLY A 155 6.88 10.48 -1.37
C GLY A 155 6.23 9.73 -2.54
N TYR A 156 6.87 8.64 -2.99
CA TYR A 156 6.34 7.77 -4.04
C TYR A 156 6.18 8.46 -5.40
N CYS A 157 6.92 9.54 -5.64
CA CYS A 157 6.90 10.28 -6.90
C CYS A 157 7.68 9.58 -8.01
N TYR A 158 8.75 8.87 -7.64
CA TYR A 158 9.59 8.10 -8.56
C TYR A 158 9.44 6.60 -8.37
N VAL A 159 9.59 5.87 -9.49
CA VAL A 159 9.66 4.40 -9.50
C VAL A 159 11.07 3.92 -9.83
N LYS A 160 11.80 4.66 -10.66
CA LYS A 160 13.15 4.33 -11.11
C LYS A 160 14.13 5.41 -10.66
N GLU A 161 15.34 4.99 -10.37
CA GLU A 161 16.50 5.86 -10.17
C GLU A 161 16.66 6.84 -11.34
N GLN A 162 16.99 8.09 -11.03
CA GLN A 162 17.08 9.15 -12.05
C GLN A 162 18.37 9.13 -12.86
N ASN A 163 19.49 8.71 -12.26
CA ASN A 163 20.80 8.69 -12.90
C ASN A 163 21.45 7.29 -12.81
N PRO A 164 20.88 6.28 -13.51
CA PRO A 164 21.17 4.89 -13.26
C PRO A 164 22.57 4.44 -13.70
N GLY A 165 23.26 3.74 -12.79
CA GLY A 165 24.38 2.86 -13.11
C GLY A 165 23.94 1.43 -13.49
N SER A 166 24.91 0.55 -13.78
CA SER A 166 24.63 -0.87 -14.07
C SER A 166 24.34 -1.70 -12.81
N TYR A 167 24.95 -1.33 -11.67
CA TYR A 167 24.85 -2.01 -10.37
C TYR A 167 25.06 -3.52 -10.45
N CYS A 168 26.06 -3.93 -11.24
CA CYS A 168 26.42 -5.32 -11.43
C CYS A 168 27.71 -5.65 -10.66
N SER A 169 27.59 -6.52 -9.65
CA SER A 169 28.70 -7.18 -8.96
C SER A 169 28.54 -8.69 -9.15
N PRO A 170 29.02 -9.25 -10.29
CA PRO A 170 28.74 -10.62 -10.66
C PRO A 170 29.34 -11.60 -9.64
N SER A 171 28.61 -12.68 -9.38
CA SER A 171 29.05 -13.81 -8.54
C SER A 171 28.50 -15.11 -9.11
N SER A 172 29.02 -16.26 -8.64
CA SER A 172 28.49 -17.57 -9.01
C SER A 172 27.03 -17.75 -8.61
N THR A 173 26.61 -17.20 -7.46
CA THR A 173 25.24 -17.31 -6.94
C THR A 173 24.28 -16.34 -7.63
N TYR A 174 24.73 -15.13 -7.92
CA TYR A 174 23.94 -14.07 -8.55
C TYR A 174 24.73 -13.47 -9.72
N PRO A 175 24.76 -14.13 -10.89
CA PRO A 175 25.39 -13.56 -12.08
C PRO A 175 24.58 -12.35 -12.56
N CYS A 176 25.22 -11.45 -13.29
CA CYS A 176 24.49 -10.38 -13.97
C CYS A 176 23.96 -10.92 -15.31
N ALA A 177 22.65 -10.82 -15.51
CA ALA A 177 22.03 -11.21 -16.76
C ALA A 177 22.46 -10.26 -17.90
N GLY A 178 22.69 -10.82 -19.09
CA GLY A 178 23.10 -10.05 -20.27
C GLY A 178 22.11 -8.94 -20.60
N GLY A 179 22.60 -7.71 -20.80
CA GLY A 179 21.77 -6.55 -21.14
C GLY A 179 20.85 -6.05 -20.01
N LYS A 180 20.99 -6.57 -18.78
CA LYS A 180 20.19 -6.13 -17.63
C LYS A 180 20.97 -5.19 -16.73
N GLN A 181 20.25 -4.27 -16.09
CA GLN A 181 20.77 -3.30 -15.15
C GLN A 181 19.98 -3.35 -13.85
N TYR A 182 20.68 -3.21 -12.72
CA TYR A 182 20.14 -3.39 -11.38
C TYR A 182 20.13 -2.09 -10.58
N TYR A 183 19.89 -0.96 -11.25
CA TYR A 183 19.65 0.34 -10.63
C TYR A 183 18.40 0.35 -9.73
N GLY A 184 18.25 1.40 -8.94
CA GLY A 184 17.16 1.57 -7.98
C GLY A 184 15.78 1.47 -8.64
N ARG A 185 14.95 0.54 -8.15
CA ARG A 185 13.54 0.42 -8.54
C ARG A 185 12.62 0.24 -7.34
N GLY A 186 11.41 0.76 -7.45
CA GLY A 186 10.34 0.61 -6.47
C GLY A 186 10.53 1.42 -5.18
N PRO A 187 9.71 1.16 -4.15
CA PRO A 187 9.65 2.02 -2.96
C PRO A 187 10.94 2.07 -2.14
N ILE A 188 11.73 1.00 -2.12
CA ILE A 188 13.00 0.94 -1.39
C ILE A 188 14.22 1.19 -2.29
N GLN A 189 13.99 1.57 -3.55
CA GLN A 189 15.03 1.70 -4.58
C GLN A 189 15.99 0.50 -4.60
N LEU A 190 15.41 -0.71 -4.70
CA LEU A 190 16.17 -1.96 -4.70
C LEU A 190 17.25 -1.90 -5.78
N SER A 191 18.50 -2.08 -5.36
CA SER A 191 19.70 -1.93 -6.20
C SER A 191 20.64 -3.11 -6.02
N TRP A 192 21.48 -3.37 -7.03
CA TRP A 192 22.44 -4.48 -7.13
C TRP A 192 21.88 -5.86 -7.45
N ASN A 193 22.53 -6.56 -8.39
CA ASN A 193 22.19 -7.92 -8.85
C ASN A 193 21.96 -8.92 -7.71
N TYR A 194 22.80 -8.90 -6.66
CA TYR A 194 22.66 -9.82 -5.53
C TYR A 194 21.41 -9.56 -4.69
N ASN A 195 20.91 -8.32 -4.63
CA ASN A 195 19.65 -8.01 -3.94
C ASN A 195 18.45 -8.42 -4.79
N TYR A 196 18.48 -8.15 -6.10
CA TYR A 196 17.45 -8.62 -7.02
C TYR A 196 17.35 -10.15 -7.01
N GLY A 197 18.49 -10.86 -7.03
CA GLY A 197 18.52 -12.32 -6.95
C GLY A 197 17.98 -12.88 -5.63
N GLN A 198 18.40 -12.32 -4.48
CA GLN A 198 17.89 -12.74 -3.17
C GLN A 198 16.39 -12.46 -3.02
N CYS A 199 15.95 -11.25 -3.38
CA CYS A 199 14.55 -10.85 -3.32
C CYS A 199 13.69 -11.71 -4.23
N GLY A 200 14.11 -11.86 -5.50
CA GLY A 200 13.39 -12.65 -6.48
C GLY A 200 13.17 -14.09 -6.03
N LYS A 201 14.22 -14.73 -5.50
CA LYS A 201 14.12 -16.07 -4.91
C LYS A 201 13.12 -16.11 -3.74
N ALA A 202 13.13 -15.11 -2.86
CA ALA A 202 12.25 -15.07 -1.70
C ALA A 202 10.78 -14.85 -2.05
N ILE A 203 10.49 -14.07 -3.10
CA ILE A 203 9.11 -13.75 -3.51
C ILE A 203 8.59 -14.63 -4.66
N GLY A 204 9.40 -15.57 -5.15
CA GLY A 204 9.06 -16.50 -6.23
C GLY A 204 9.01 -15.85 -7.62
N VAL A 205 9.82 -14.82 -7.87
CA VAL A 205 9.88 -14.08 -9.15
C VAL A 205 11.31 -14.00 -9.64
N ASP A 206 11.57 -14.28 -10.92
CA ASP A 206 12.91 -14.15 -11.50
C ASP A 206 13.28 -12.69 -11.78
N LEU A 207 13.63 -11.97 -10.71
CA LEU A 207 14.08 -10.59 -10.76
C LEU A 207 15.52 -10.42 -11.24
N LEU A 208 16.30 -11.51 -11.30
CA LEU A 208 17.68 -11.44 -11.78
C LEU A 208 17.72 -11.28 -13.30
N ASN A 209 16.86 -12.00 -14.03
CA ASN A 209 16.70 -11.86 -15.47
C ASN A 209 15.65 -10.81 -15.86
N ASN A 210 14.70 -10.49 -14.96
CA ASN A 210 13.61 -9.55 -15.22
C ASN A 210 13.55 -8.42 -14.17
N PRO A 211 14.63 -7.64 -13.97
CA PRO A 211 14.66 -6.60 -12.93
C PRO A 211 13.64 -5.48 -13.15
N ASP A 212 13.21 -5.24 -14.39
CA ASP A 212 12.22 -4.22 -14.70
C ASP A 212 10.83 -4.50 -14.15
N LEU A 213 10.52 -5.75 -13.76
CA LEU A 213 9.26 -6.09 -13.09
C LEU A 213 9.04 -5.26 -11.83
N VAL A 214 10.11 -4.89 -11.11
CA VAL A 214 10.03 -4.03 -9.92
C VAL A 214 9.52 -2.62 -10.26
N ALA A 215 9.64 -2.18 -11.51
CA ALA A 215 9.18 -0.89 -11.99
C ALA A 215 7.99 -0.94 -12.96
N THR A 216 7.47 -2.13 -13.28
CA THR A 216 6.31 -2.31 -14.18
C THR A 216 5.13 -3.02 -13.51
N ASP A 217 5.38 -3.77 -12.43
CA ASP A 217 4.33 -4.42 -11.62
C ASP A 217 4.34 -3.82 -10.21
N PRO A 218 3.30 -3.09 -9.80
CA PRO A 218 3.29 -2.42 -8.50
C PRO A 218 3.19 -3.39 -7.32
N VAL A 219 2.61 -4.59 -7.50
CA VAL A 219 2.59 -5.61 -6.44
C VAL A 219 3.99 -6.14 -6.21
N ILE A 220 4.71 -6.50 -7.29
CA ILE A 220 6.12 -6.91 -7.20
C ILE A 220 6.96 -5.79 -6.59
N SER A 221 6.73 -4.54 -7.01
CA SER A 221 7.41 -3.36 -6.47
C SER A 221 7.27 -3.23 -4.95
N PHE A 222 6.05 -3.33 -4.42
CA PHE A 222 5.85 -3.31 -2.97
C PHE A 222 6.42 -4.56 -2.29
N LYS A 223 6.35 -5.74 -2.91
CA LYS A 223 6.94 -6.96 -2.36
C LYS A 223 8.44 -6.83 -2.17
N THR A 224 9.16 -6.17 -3.08
CA THR A 224 10.61 -5.98 -2.91
C THR A 224 10.95 -5.08 -1.73
N ALA A 225 10.17 -4.02 -1.52
CA ALA A 225 10.34 -3.11 -0.39
C ALA A 225 10.04 -3.79 0.95
N ILE A 226 8.94 -4.55 1.03
CA ILE A 226 8.56 -5.27 2.26
C ILE A 226 9.53 -6.42 2.53
N TRP A 227 10.01 -7.14 1.49
CA TRP A 227 11.06 -8.13 1.64
C TRP A 227 12.32 -7.53 2.26
N PHE A 228 12.78 -6.38 1.76
CA PHE A 228 13.96 -5.71 2.28
C PHE A 228 13.76 -5.27 3.74
N TRP A 229 12.56 -4.78 4.07
CA TRP A 229 12.19 -4.42 5.44
C TRP A 229 12.24 -5.62 6.40
N MET A 230 11.73 -6.77 5.97
CA MET A 230 11.54 -7.96 6.80
C MET A 230 12.76 -8.90 6.85
N THR A 231 13.75 -8.72 5.98
CA THR A 231 14.88 -9.65 5.85
C THR A 231 16.14 -9.12 6.52
N PRO A 232 16.69 -9.82 7.53
CA PRO A 232 17.99 -9.46 8.11
C PRO A 232 19.10 -9.76 7.11
N GLN A 233 20.07 -8.86 6.95
CA GLN A 233 21.27 -9.11 6.16
C GLN A 233 22.52 -8.90 7.00
N SER A 234 23.06 -9.97 7.59
CA SER A 234 24.26 -9.91 8.45
C SER A 234 25.41 -9.10 7.82
N PRO A 235 26.10 -8.22 8.57
CA PRO A 235 25.99 -7.98 10.02
C PRO A 235 24.78 -7.09 10.40
N LYS A 236 23.98 -6.68 9.43
CA LYS A 236 22.83 -5.80 9.63
C LYS A 236 21.66 -6.62 10.22
N PRO A 237 21.12 -6.25 11.40
CA PRO A 237 19.85 -6.81 11.85
C PRO A 237 18.74 -6.44 10.85
N VAL A 238 17.55 -7.03 11.00
CA VAL A 238 16.33 -6.52 10.31
C VAL A 238 16.19 -5.01 10.57
N MET A 239 15.53 -4.29 9.65
CA MET A 239 15.09 -2.91 9.93
C MET A 239 14.39 -2.90 11.30
N PRO A 240 14.77 -1.99 12.22
CA PRO A 240 14.42 -2.15 13.62
C PRO A 240 12.90 -2.18 13.80
N ARG A 241 12.40 -3.23 14.47
CA ARG A 241 11.17 -3.12 15.25
C ARG A 241 11.36 -1.93 16.18
N CYS A 242 10.56 -0.88 16.04
CA CYS A 242 10.57 0.27 16.95
C CYS A 242 10.03 -0.13 18.33
N ASN A 243 10.79 -0.95 19.07
CA ASN A 243 10.52 -1.31 20.45
C ASN A 243 11.25 -0.32 21.37
N HIS A 244 10.49 0.26 22.31
CA HIS A 244 10.98 1.04 23.46
C HIS A 244 11.73 2.37 23.18
N GLY A 245 11.44 3.07 22.08
CA GLY A 245 11.90 4.45 21.92
C GLY A 245 13.42 4.63 21.87
N LYS A 246 14.18 3.59 21.53
CA LYS A 246 15.63 3.68 21.30
C LYS A 246 15.96 3.28 19.87
N MET A 247 16.45 4.25 19.10
CA MET A 247 17.10 4.02 17.80
C MET A 247 18.31 3.08 18.01
N VAL A 248 18.28 1.90 17.40
CA VAL A 248 19.54 1.24 17.05
C VAL A 248 20.02 1.88 15.74
N THR A 249 21.18 2.50 15.86
CA THR A 249 21.83 3.44 14.97
C THR A 249 21.73 3.08 13.48
N PHE A 250 20.92 3.83 12.74
CA PHE A 250 20.74 3.82 11.29
C PHE A 250 21.94 4.43 10.52
N ARG A 251 23.17 4.41 11.07
CA ARG A 251 24.34 5.07 10.44
C ARG A 251 25.04 4.23 9.37
N VAL A 252 24.75 2.93 9.26
CA VAL A 252 25.48 2.04 8.33
C VAL A 252 24.76 1.87 6.98
N LEU A 253 23.43 2.02 6.91
CA LEU A 253 22.69 1.90 5.65
C LEU A 253 22.96 3.08 4.69
N ILE A 254 23.16 4.27 5.26
CA ILE A 254 23.41 5.54 4.55
C ILE A 254 24.76 5.58 3.82
N ARG A 255 25.71 4.66 4.09
CA ARG A 255 26.99 4.64 3.34
C ARG A 255 26.92 3.88 2.01
N GLN A 256 25.86 3.12 1.74
CA GLN A 256 25.66 2.44 0.45
C GLN A 256 24.69 3.17 -0.49
N LEU A 257 23.88 4.10 0.02
CA LEU A 257 23.02 4.99 -0.75
C LEU A 257 23.42 6.42 -0.38
N ALA A 258 24.02 7.14 -1.33
CA ALA A 258 24.73 8.38 -1.10
C ALA A 258 23.92 9.43 -0.31
N GLY A 259 24.47 9.81 0.85
CA GLY A 259 24.23 11.12 1.50
C GLY A 259 22.90 11.28 2.22
N PHE A 260 22.83 10.94 3.52
CA PHE A 260 21.69 11.28 4.36
C PHE A 260 22.01 11.94 5.69
N GLN A 261 21.23 13.00 5.93
CA GLN A 261 20.92 13.57 7.22
C GLN A 261 19.39 13.59 7.37
N ALA A 262 18.93 13.06 8.51
CA ALA A 262 17.62 13.22 9.15
C ALA A 262 16.38 12.50 8.56
N MET A 263 15.84 11.55 9.33
CA MET A 263 14.58 11.76 10.04
C MET A 263 14.55 10.91 11.31
N VAL A 264 14.28 11.55 12.45
CA VAL A 264 14.27 10.99 13.81
C VAL A 264 12.83 10.62 14.16
N CYS A 265 12.62 9.42 14.71
CA CYS A 265 11.42 9.08 15.47
C CYS A 265 11.45 9.73 16.85
#